data_AF-A0A4R5KUR9-F1
#
_entry.id   AF-A0A4R5KUR9-F1
#
_cell.length_a   1.000
_cell.length_b   1.000
_cell.length_c   1.000
_cell.angle_alpha   90.00
_cell.angle_beta   90.00
_cell.angle_gamma   90.00
#
_symmetry.space_group_name_H-M   'P 1'
#
loop_
_entity.id
_entity.type
_entity.pdbx_description
1 polymer ?
#
loop_
_entity_poly.entity_id
_entity_poly.type
_entity_poly.pdbx_seq_one_letter_code
_entity_poly.pdbx_strand_id
1 'polypeptide(L)' 'MRTENQIKRKLNELLMQKKSLEDRMADLPGSEQAQDDSAKAALRLQAEQLEQSILLLEWVLDEPVGKYHV' A
#
# COMPACT_ATOMS: atom_id res chain seq x y z
N MET A 1 -15.81 14.53 4.73
CA MET A 1 -14.39 14.14 4.58
C MET A 1 -13.99 13.26 5.75
N ARG A 2 -13.06 12.30 5.54
CA ARG A 2 -12.47 11.54 6.65
C ARG A 2 -11.64 12.51 7.51
N THR A 3 -11.58 12.29 8.83
CA THR A 3 -10.69 13.06 9.70
C THR A 3 -9.24 12.64 9.51
N GLU A 4 -8.30 13.49 9.87
CA GLU A 4 -6.86 13.18 9.86
C GLU A 4 -6.56 11.85 10.59
N ASN A 5 -7.21 11.62 11.74
CA ASN A 5 -7.09 10.37 12.50
C ASN A 5 -7.61 9.16 11.72
N GLN A 6 -8.67 9.30 10.91
CA GLN A 6 -9.17 8.23 10.06
C GLN A 6 -8.21 7.95 8.89
N ILE A 7 -7.57 8.98 8.34
CA ILE A 7 -6.55 8.86 7.28
C ILE A 7 -5.30 8.16 7.83
N LYS A 8 -4.80 8.56 8.99
CA LYS A 8 -3.65 7.93 9.67
C LYS A 8 -3.89 6.46 10.01
N ARG A 9 -5.08 6.11 10.53
CA ARG A 9 -5.46 4.70 10.74
C ARG A 9 -5.43 3.92 9.44
N LYS A 10 -6.00 4.49 8.38
CA LYS A 10 -6.03 3.82 7.09
C LYS A 10 -4.63 3.63 6.49
N LEU A 11 -3.78 4.65 6.60
CA LEU A 11 -2.38 4.58 6.19
C LEU A 11 -1.64 3.43 6.89
N ASN A 12 -1.77 3.33 8.22
CA ASN A 12 -1.15 2.24 8.98
C ASN A 12 -1.65 0.84 8.56
N GLU A 13 -2.95 0.69 8.30
CA GLU A 13 -3.50 -0.57 7.78
C GLU A 13 -2.87 -0.94 6.43
N LEU A 14 -2.77 0.01 5.50
CA LEU A 14 -2.20 -0.24 4.18
C LEU A 14 -0.70 -0.57 4.25
N LEU A 15 0.05 0.09 5.15
CA LEU A 15 1.46 -0.21 5.40
C LEU A 15 1.65 -1.64 5.93
N MET A 16 0.79 -2.07 6.87
CA MET A 16 0.83 -3.45 7.38
C MET A 16 0.50 -4.47 6.28
N GLN A 17 -0.47 -4.18 5.42
CA GLN A 17 -0.82 -5.03 4.28
C GLN A 17 0.32 -5.12 3.27
N LYS A 18 0.96 -3.99 2.93
CA LYS A 18 2.12 -3.94 2.03
C LYS A 18 3.26 -4.81 2.57
N LYS A 19 3.62 -4.62 3.84
CA LYS A 19 4.66 -5.44 4.50
C LYS A 19 4.33 -6.94 4.46
N SER A 20 3.09 -7.32 4.73
CA SER A 20 2.69 -8.73 4.66
C SER A 20 2.80 -9.31 3.24
N LEU A 21 2.51 -8.53 2.20
CA LEU A 21 2.70 -8.97 0.82
C LEU A 21 4.19 -9.09 0.46
N GLU A 22 5.03 -8.17 0.93
CA GLU A 22 6.48 -8.21 0.75
C GLU A 22 7.11 -9.44 1.41
N ASP A 23 6.73 -9.74 2.65
CA ASP A 23 7.18 -10.94 3.37
C ASP A 23 6.78 -12.22 2.60
N ARG A 24 5.53 -12.29 2.12
CA ARG A 24 5.05 -13.41 1.28
C ARG A 24 5.79 -13.53 -0.05
N MET A 25 6.22 -12.42 -0.64
CA MET A 25 7.05 -12.44 -1.85
C MET A 25 8.47 -12.92 -1.58
N ALA A 26 9.03 -12.57 -0.42
CA ALA A 26 10.35 -13.00 0.01
C ALA A 26 10.40 -14.51 0.32
N ASP A 27 9.31 -15.07 0.86
CA ASP A 27 9.18 -16.50 1.17
C ASP A 27 8.98 -17.39 -0.08
N LEU A 28 8.65 -16.81 -1.24
CA LEU A 28 8.44 -17.58 -2.46
C LEU A 28 9.79 -18.02 -3.06
N PRO A 29 10.06 -19.34 -3.19
CA PRO A 29 11.33 -19.86 -3.66
C PRO A 29 11.74 -19.28 -5.01
N GLY A 30 13.03 -19.00 -5.19
CA GLY A 30 13.60 -18.35 -6.37
C GLY A 30 13.86 -19.30 -7.55
N SER A 31 12.98 -20.28 -7.82
CA SER A 31 13.31 -21.38 -8.72
C SER A 31 12.30 -21.58 -9.85
N GLU A 32 12.67 -21.07 -11.04
CA GLU A 32 12.53 -21.64 -12.40
C GLU A 32 11.17 -22.19 -12.91
N GLN A 33 10.08 -22.10 -12.16
CA GLN A 33 8.77 -22.59 -12.59
C GLN A 33 7.87 -21.42 -13.01
N ALA A 34 7.37 -21.46 -14.25
CA ALA A 34 6.49 -20.42 -14.82
C ALA A 34 5.22 -20.12 -13.98
N GLN A 35 4.83 -21.05 -13.09
CA GLN A 35 3.71 -20.89 -12.18
C GLN A 35 4.05 -19.98 -10.97
N ASP A 36 5.29 -20.02 -10.49
CA ASP A 36 5.80 -19.16 -9.41
C ASP A 36 6.02 -17.73 -9.90
N ASP A 37 6.41 -17.55 -11.16
CA ASP A 37 6.54 -16.22 -11.78
C ASP A 37 5.20 -15.50 -11.89
N SER A 38 4.12 -16.22 -12.22
CA SER A 38 2.76 -15.66 -12.27
C SER A 38 2.26 -15.26 -10.87
N ALA A 39 2.49 -16.10 -9.86
CA ALA A 39 2.13 -15.80 -8.47
C ALA A 39 2.90 -14.60 -7.92
N LYS A 40 4.21 -14.51 -8.19
CA LYS A 40 5.05 -13.36 -7.83
C LYS A 40 4.59 -12.09 -8.55
N ALA A 41 4.26 -12.16 -9.84
CA ALA A 41 3.75 -11.02 -10.59
C ALA A 41 2.42 -10.50 -10.03
N ALA A 42 1.51 -11.39 -9.66
CA ALA A 42 0.23 -11.01 -9.04
C ALA A 42 0.40 -10.35 -7.66
N LEU A 43 1.37 -10.81 -6.85
CA LEU A 43 1.67 -10.18 -5.56
C LEU A 43 2.35 -8.81 -5.72
N ARG A 44 3.24 -8.67 -6.70
CA ARG A 44 3.87 -7.37 -7.03
C ARG A 44 2.83 -6.35 -7.46
N LEU A 45 1.90 -6.72 -8.33
CA LEU A 45 0.82 -5.84 -8.77
C LEU A 45 -0.04 -5.35 -7.59
N GLN A 46 -0.34 -6.24 -6.64
CA GLN A 46 -1.07 -5.87 -5.42
C GLN A 46 -0.26 -4.91 -4.53
N ALA A 47 1.05 -5.15 -4.39
CA ALA A 47 1.93 -4.25 -3.64
C ALA A 47 2.01 -2.85 -4.27
N GLU A 48 2.10 -2.77 -5.61
CA GLU A 48 2.09 -1.50 -6.35
C GLU A 48 0.77 -0.73 -6.15
N GLN A 49 -0.38 -1.41 -6.17
CA GLN A 49 -1.68 -0.76 -5.92
C GLN A 49 -1.79 -0.20 -4.49
N LEU A 50 -1.26 -0.93 -3.50
CA LEU A 50 -1.18 -0.44 -2.13
C LEU A 50 -0.24 0.76 -2.02
N GLU A 51 0.89 0.75 -2.72
CA GLU A 51 1.85 1.86 -2.74
C GLU A 51 1.23 3.14 -3.32
N GLN A 52 0.48 3.05 -4.41
CA GLN A 52 -0.26 4.20 -4.95
C GLN A 52 -1.29 4.74 -3.94
N SER A 53 -1.98 3.84 -3.23
CA SER A 53 -2.96 4.22 -2.21
C SER A 53 -2.31 4.87 -0.98
N ILE A 54 -1.13 4.38 -0.57
CA ILE A 54 -0.33 4.94 0.52
C ILE A 54 0.14 6.35 0.15
N LEU A 55 0.74 6.52 -1.03
CA LEU A 55 1.25 7.81 -1.51
C LEU A 55 0.16 8.88 -1.52
N LEU A 56 -1.06 8.53 -1.94
CA LEU A 56 -2.19 9.45 -1.92
C LEU A 56 -2.55 9.88 -0.50
N LEU A 57 -2.59 8.95 0.47
CA LEU A 57 -2.92 9.29 1.85
C LEU A 57 -1.81 10.10 2.52
N GLU A 58 -0.55 9.83 2.20
CA GLU A 58 0.59 10.64 2.64
C GLU A 58 0.49 12.07 2.09
N TRP A 59 0.14 12.22 0.81
CA TRP A 59 -0.08 13.53 0.21
C TRP A 59 -1.23 14.30 0.87
N VAL A 60 -2.34 13.63 1.16
CA VAL A 60 -3.49 14.25 1.86
C VAL A 60 -3.14 14.66 3.30
N LEU A 61 -2.22 13.94 3.97
CA LEU A 61 -1.76 14.31 5.31
C LEU A 61 -0.77 15.49 5.30
N ASP A 62 -0.02 15.65 4.21
CA ASP A 62 0.95 16.73 4.02
C ASP A 62 0.32 18.00 3.42
N GLU A 63 -0.89 17.89 2.83
CA GLU A 63 -1.62 19.04 2.29
C GLU A 63 -1.88 20.09 3.39
N PRO A 64 -1.51 21.37 3.18
CA PRO A 64 -1.73 22.41 4.17
C PRO A 64 -3.24 22.49 4.47
N VAL A 65 -3.59 22.42 5.75
CA VAL A 65 -4.99 22.45 6.22
C VAL A 65 -5.58 23.85 6.01
N GLY A 66 -5.79 24.23 4.75
CA GLY A 66 -6.55 25.38 4.34
C GLY A 66 -8.00 25.12 4.68
N LYS A 67 -8.44 25.62 5.83
CA LYS A 67 -9.86 25.69 6.19
C LYS A 67 -10.58 26.54 5.13
N TYR A 68 -11.03 25.93 4.04
CA TYR A 68 -12.14 26.46 3.26
C TYR A 68 -13.42 26.27 4.08
N HIS A 69 -13.56 27.08 5.12
CA HIS A 69 -14.89 27.44 5.61
C HIS A 69 -15.31 28.65 4.77
N VAL A 70 -16.20 28.42 3.81
CA VAL A 70 -17.07 29.45 3.23
C VAL A 70 -18.42 29.32 3.92
#